data_AF-A0A841PX02-F1
#
_entry.id   AF-A0A841PX02-F1
#
_cell.length_a   1.000
_cell.length_b   1.000
_cell.length_c   1.000
_cell.angle_alpha   90.00
_cell.angle_beta   90.00
_cell.angle_gamma   90.00
#
_symmetry.space_group_name_H-M   'P 1'
#
loop_
_entity.id
_entity.type
_entity.pdbx_description
1 polymer ?
#
loop_
_entity_poly.entity_id
_entity_poly.type
_entity_poly.pdbx_seq_one_letter_code
_entity_poly.pdbx_strand_id
1 'polypeptide(L)'
;MSNSIRHPVILVILLLAVIGVIYQLFTNPSGLFLTLMIAALIAAGFYFLMTKVIMPRRSGMDKNYRKALKQSKGRQKQQGKAPEERNKKKRKSHLKVVDGRKKK
;
A
#
# COMPACT_ATOMS: atom_id res chain seq x y z
N MET A 1 31.96 0.25 31.65
CA MET A 1 32.65 -0.02 30.38
C MET A 1 32.43 1.18 29.47
N SER A 2 33.48 1.95 29.17
CA SER A 2 33.38 3.28 28.55
C SER A 2 33.18 3.19 27.03
N ASN A 3 32.07 3.71 26.53
CA ASN A 3 31.78 3.83 25.09
C ASN A 3 32.61 4.94 24.40
N SER A 4 33.49 5.62 25.13
CA SER A 4 34.21 6.81 24.69
C SER A 4 35.26 6.54 23.60
N ILE A 5 35.76 5.31 23.46
CA ILE A 5 36.72 4.90 22.41
C ILE A 5 36.02 4.74 21.04
N ARG A 6 34.70 4.51 21.03
CA ARG A 6 33.95 4.30 19.77
C ARG A 6 33.85 5.58 18.95
N HIS A 7 33.71 6.74 19.60
CA HIS A 7 33.60 8.03 18.93
C HIS A 7 34.82 8.45 18.08
N PRO A 8 36.07 8.42 18.60
CA PRO A 8 37.24 8.82 17.81
C PRO A 8 37.53 7.83 16.68
N VAL A 9 37.34 6.52 16.89
CA VAL A 9 37.57 5.51 15.83
C VAL A 9 36.59 5.69 14.68
N ILE A 10 35.30 5.90 14.97
CA ILE A 10 34.28 6.19 13.95
C ILE A 10 34.62 7.48 13.19
N LEU A 11 35.12 8.51 13.88
CA LEU A 11 35.51 9.77 13.27
C LEU A 11 36.70 9.60 12.32
N VAL A 12 37.72 8.83 12.72
CA VAL A 12 38.87 8.49 11.86
C VAL A 12 38.44 7.71 10.63
N ILE A 13 37.55 6.72 10.79
CA ILE A 13 37.00 5.94 9.66
C ILE A 13 36.22 6.86 8.71
N LEU A 14 35.40 7.77 9.23
CA LEU A 14 34.67 8.75 8.43
C LEU A 14 35.61 9.67 7.66
N LEU A 15 36.64 10.22 8.31
CA LEU A 15 37.63 11.07 7.65
C LEU A 15 38.36 10.30 6.55
N LEU A 16 38.78 9.07 6.83
CA LEU A 16 39.47 8.24 5.86
C LEU A 16 38.57 7.88 4.67
N ALA A 17 37.28 7.62 4.92
CA ALA A 17 36.30 7.39 3.87
C ALA A 17 36.12 8.62 2.97
N VAL A 18 36.01 9.82 3.55
CA VAL A 18 35.93 11.07 2.79
C VAL A 18 37.18 11.29 1.93
N ILE A 19 38.38 11.10 2.51
CA ILE A 19 39.64 11.21 1.78
C ILE A 19 39.72 10.19 0.65
N GLY A 20 39.31 8.94 0.89
CA GLY A 20 39.26 7.89 -0.12
C GLY A 20 38.35 8.26 -1.30
N VAL A 21 37.17 8.83 -1.02
CA VAL A 21 36.25 9.31 -2.07
C VAL A 21 36.86 10.46 -2.85
N ILE A 22 37.48 11.43 -2.18
CA ILE A 22 38.15 12.56 -2.85
C ILE A 22 39.30 12.05 -3.75
N TYR A 23 40.13 11.13 -3.25
CA TYR A 23 41.23 10.55 -4.02
C TYR A 23 40.73 9.80 -5.26
N GLN A 24 39.64 9.03 -5.10
CA GLN A 24 39.04 8.28 -6.20
C GLN A 24 38.38 9.22 -7.24
N LEU A 25 37.92 10.39 -6.82
CA LEU A 25 37.39 11.43 -7.70
C LEU A 25 38.45 12.05 -8.60
N PHE A 26 39.66 12.28 -8.08
CA PHE A 26 40.77 12.81 -8.89
C PHE A 26 41.45 11.75 -9.75
N THR A 27 41.55 10.51 -9.27
CA THR A 27 42.22 9.44 -10.03
C THR A 27 41.33 8.82 -11.10
N ASN A 28 40.05 8.56 -10.81
CA ASN A 28 39.12 7.91 -11.73
C ASN A 28 37.65 8.36 -11.52
N PRO A 29 37.30 9.60 -11.92
CA PRO A 29 35.96 10.14 -11.70
C PRO A 29 34.86 9.35 -12.44
N SER A 30 35.17 8.84 -13.64
CA SER A 30 34.24 8.03 -14.44
C SER A 30 33.91 6.69 -13.79
N GLY A 31 34.92 6.05 -13.16
CA GLY A 31 34.76 4.78 -12.46
C GLY A 31 33.86 4.90 -11.23
N LEU A 32 34.00 5.99 -10.46
CA LEU A 32 33.10 6.32 -9.36
C LEU A 32 31.65 6.51 -9.81
N PHE A 33 31.47 7.26 -10.89
CA PHE A 33 30.13 7.50 -11.41
C PHE A 33 29.46 6.21 -11.88
N LEU A 34 30.19 5.34 -12.59
CA LEU A 34 29.70 4.03 -13.01
C LEU A 34 29.37 3.12 -11.83
N THR A 35 30.21 3.07 -10.80
CA THR A 35 29.93 2.27 -9.60
C THR A 35 28.70 2.78 -8.85
N LEU A 36 28.55 4.10 -8.70
CA LEU A 36 27.34 4.72 -8.14
C LEU A 36 26.10 4.42 -8.99
N MET A 37 26.21 4.48 -10.32
CA MET A 37 25.11 4.16 -11.24
C MET A 37 24.69 2.70 -11.13
N ILE A 38 25.65 1.77 -11.10
CA ILE A 38 25.39 0.33 -10.94
C ILE A 38 24.76 0.07 -9.56
N ALA A 39 25.30 0.66 -8.49
CA ALA A 39 24.72 0.53 -7.16
C ALA A 39 23.29 1.08 -7.09
N ALA A 40 23.02 2.24 -7.70
CA ALA A 40 21.69 2.83 -7.80
C ALA A 40 20.75 1.95 -8.62
N LEU A 41 21.20 1.38 -9.74
CA LEU A 41 20.41 0.44 -10.55
C LEU A 41 20.05 -0.82 -9.77
N ILE A 42 21.00 -1.40 -9.03
CA ILE A 42 20.74 -2.57 -8.19
C ILE A 42 19.73 -2.22 -7.10
N ALA A 43 19.93 -1.11 -6.37
CA ALA A 43 19.00 -0.66 -5.33
C ALA A 43 17.59 -0.38 -5.89
N ALA A 44 17.49 0.28 -7.04
CA ALA A 44 16.23 0.52 -7.74
C ALA A 44 15.58 -0.79 -8.21
N GLY A 45 16.38 -1.75 -8.70
CA GLY A 45 15.93 -3.08 -9.09
C GLY A 45 15.33 -3.84 -7.90
N PHE A 46 16.02 -3.86 -6.76
CA PHE A 46 15.51 -4.45 -5.52
C PHE A 46 14.26 -3.74 -5.00
N TYR A 47 14.27 -2.40 -4.98
CA TYR A 47 13.11 -1.60 -4.58
C TYR A 47 11.90 -1.89 -5.47
N PHE A 48 12.10 -1.93 -6.78
CA PHE A 48 11.06 -2.24 -7.76
C PHE A 48 10.57 -3.67 -7.62
N LEU A 49 11.46 -4.63 -7.37
CA LEU A 49 11.09 -6.02 -7.15
C LEU A 49 10.24 -6.16 -5.88
N MET A 50 10.65 -5.54 -4.77
CA MET A 50 9.89 -5.53 -3.52
C MET A 50 8.53 -4.84 -3.71
N THR A 51 8.51 -3.65 -4.29
CA THR A 51 7.26 -2.87 -4.43
C THR A 51 6.32 -3.45 -5.47
N LYS A 52 6.80 -4.06 -6.55
CA LYS A 52 5.96 -4.58 -7.64
C LYS A 52 5.52 -6.03 -7.43
N VAL A 53 6.35 -6.87 -6.81
CA VAL A 53 6.04 -8.29 -6.58
C VAL A 53 5.37 -8.51 -5.21
N ILE A 54 5.87 -7.87 -4.16
CA ILE A 54 5.39 -8.11 -2.78
C ILE A 54 4.21 -7.20 -2.42
N MET A 55 4.14 -6.00 -3.02
CA MET A 55 3.04 -5.06 -2.77
C MET A 55 2.16 -4.91 -4.00
N PRO A 56 1.23 -5.85 -4.28
CA PRO A 56 0.19 -5.60 -5.27
C PRO A 56 -0.58 -4.37 -4.81
N ARG A 57 -0.28 -3.23 -5.45
CA ARG A 57 -0.87 -1.90 -5.26
C ARG A 57 -1.99 -1.90 -4.22
N ARG A 58 -1.68 -1.55 -2.97
CA ARG A 58 -2.68 -1.05 -2.00
C ARG A 58 -3.20 0.32 -2.45
N SER A 59 -3.53 0.46 -3.72
CA SER A 59 -4.13 1.65 -4.31
C SER A 59 -5.60 1.65 -3.90
N GLY A 60 -5.85 2.13 -2.69
CA GLY A 60 -6.93 3.03 -2.31
C GLY A 60 -8.38 2.58 -2.43
N MET A 61 -8.69 1.39 -2.94
CA MET A 61 -10.06 0.92 -3.01
C MET A 61 -10.10 -0.60 -3.18
N ASP A 62 -10.58 -1.31 -2.17
CA ASP A 62 -10.89 -2.73 -2.33
C ASP A 62 -11.77 -2.90 -3.57
N LYS A 63 -11.41 -3.84 -4.46
CA LYS A 63 -12.23 -4.18 -5.64
C LYS A 63 -13.69 -4.45 -5.23
N ASN A 64 -13.87 -4.99 -4.03
CA ASN A 64 -15.17 -5.25 -3.42
C ASN A 64 -15.90 -3.95 -3.05
N TYR A 65 -15.21 -2.99 -2.44
CA TYR A 65 -15.78 -1.67 -2.12
C TYR A 65 -16.15 -0.90 -3.40
N ARG A 66 -15.32 -0.96 -4.46
CA ARG A 66 -15.67 -0.38 -5.77
C ARG A 66 -16.90 -1.04 -6.40
N LYS A 67 -17.05 -2.36 -6.26
CA LYS A 67 -18.27 -3.09 -6.72
C LYS A 67 -19.49 -2.69 -5.90
N ALA A 68 -19.36 -2.59 -4.58
CA ALA A 68 -20.43 -2.17 -3.68
C ALA A 68 -20.91 -0.75 -3.98
N LEU A 69 -20.01 0.20 -4.25
CA LEU A 69 -20.40 1.55 -4.65
C LEU A 69 -21.14 1.60 -5.99
N LYS A 70 -20.73 0.78 -6.98
CA LYS A 70 -21.47 0.68 -8.26
C LYS A 70 -22.88 0.14 -8.05
N GLN A 71 -23.02 -0.88 -7.19
CA GLN A 71 -24.33 -1.44 -6.84
C GLN A 71 -25.19 -0.44 -6.05
N SER A 72 -24.60 0.30 -5.10
CA SER A 72 -25.28 1.35 -4.33
C SER A 72 -25.76 2.48 -5.23
N LYS A 73 -24.91 3.00 -6.14
CA LYS A 73 -25.32 4.01 -7.12
C LYS A 73 -26.46 3.56 -8.03
N GLY A 74 -26.48 2.28 -8.41
CA GLY A 74 -27.58 1.68 -9.17
C GLY A 74 -28.90 1.64 -8.39
N ARG A 75 -28.85 1.32 -7.10
CA ARG A 75 -30.03 1.31 -6.20
C ARG A 75 -30.51 2.72 -5.86
N GLN A 76 -29.61 3.68 -5.67
CA GLN A 76 -29.99 5.06 -5.36
C GLN A 76 -30.64 5.75 -6.57
N LYS A 77 -30.19 5.47 -7.80
CA LYS A 77 -30.88 5.93 -9.02
C LYS A 77 -32.28 5.32 -9.18
N GLN A 78 -32.54 4.17 -8.57
CA GLN A 78 -33.87 3.53 -8.55
C GLN A 78 -34.75 4.03 -7.38
N GLN A 79 -34.17 4.65 -6.35
CA GLN A 79 -34.93 5.25 -5.23
C GLN A 79 -35.39 6.69 -5.51
N GLY A 80 -34.76 7.40 -6.44
CA GLY A 80 -35.22 8.73 -6.91
C GLY A 80 -36.40 8.68 -7.87
N LYS A 81 -36.76 7.49 -8.35
CA LYS A 81 -38.09 7.23 -8.89
C LYS A 81 -38.86 6.67 -7.71
N ALA A 82 -39.90 7.38 -7.25
CA ALA A 82 -40.87 6.81 -6.31
C ALA A 82 -41.17 5.37 -6.77
N PRO A 83 -41.30 4.39 -5.85
CA PRO A 83 -41.73 3.08 -6.25
C PRO A 83 -43.14 3.23 -6.80
N GLU A 84 -43.25 3.45 -8.11
CA GLU A 84 -44.46 3.19 -8.86
C GLU A 84 -44.88 1.81 -8.40
N GLU A 85 -46.05 1.76 -7.78
CA GLU A 85 -46.60 0.61 -7.08
C GLU A 85 -46.59 -0.57 -8.04
N ARG A 86 -45.45 -1.26 -8.14
CA ARG A 86 -45.36 -2.54 -8.79
C ARG A 86 -46.17 -3.41 -7.88
N ASN A 87 -47.40 -3.61 -8.33
CA ASN A 87 -48.43 -4.46 -7.81
C ASN A 87 -47.83 -5.87 -7.65
N LYS A 88 -47.04 -6.06 -6.59
CA LYS A 88 -46.48 -7.33 -6.19
C LYS A 88 -47.68 -8.09 -5.68
N LYS A 89 -48.34 -8.83 -6.58
CA LYS A 89 -49.25 -9.92 -6.21
C LYS A 89 -48.52 -10.70 -5.13
N LYS A 90 -48.93 -10.48 -3.87
CA LYS A 90 -48.32 -11.11 -2.71
C LYS A 90 -48.53 -12.60 -2.92
N ARG A 91 -47.48 -13.32 -3.35
CA ARG A 91 -47.52 -14.78 -3.31
C ARG A 91 -47.72 -15.12 -1.85
N LYS A 92 -48.84 -15.79 -1.55
CA LYS A 92 -49.20 -16.17 -0.17
C LYS A 92 -47.99 -16.87 0.44
N SER A 93 -47.41 -16.24 1.45
CA SER A 93 -46.42 -16.90 2.30
C SER A 93 -47.13 -18.07 2.97
N HIS A 94 -46.67 -19.29 2.70
CA HIS A 94 -47.15 -20.49 3.39
C HIS A 94 -46.58 -20.60 4.81
N LEU A 95 -45.74 -19.65 5.21
CA LEU A 95 -45.21 -19.58 6.56
C LEU A 95 -46.17 -18.76 7.42
N LYS A 96 -46.76 -19.41 8.42
CA LYS A 96 -47.50 -18.76 9.48
C LYS A 96 -46.51 -18.41 10.59
N VAL A 97 -46.35 -17.11 10.87
CA VAL A 97 -45.56 -16.66 12.02
C VAL A 97 -46.31 -17.11 13.28
N VAL A 98 -45.69 -17.97 14.09
CA VAL A 98 -46.19 -18.28 15.43
C VAL A 98 -45.64 -17.20 16.34
N ASP A 99 -46.50 -16.26 16.74
CA ASP A 99 -46.12 -15.25 17.72
C ASP A 99 -45.81 -15.94 19.04
N GLY A 100 -44.55 -15.86 19.46
CA GLY A 100 -44.10 -16.39 20.74
C GLY A 100 -44.77 -15.64 21.88
N ARG A 101 -45.53 -16.34 22.73
CA ARG A 101 -46.08 -15.78 23.96
C ARG A 101 -44.94 -15.36 24.89
N LYS A 102 -44.48 -14.11 24.81
CA LYS A 102 -43.70 -13.51 25.90
C LYS A 102 -44.68 -13.10 27.00
N LYS A 103 -44.71 -13.86 28.10
CA LYS A 103 -45.33 -13.40 29.35
C LYS A 103 -44.51 -12.22 29.87
N LYS A 104 -45.23 -11.16 30.29
CA LYS A 104 -44.67 -10.10 31.14
C LYS A 104 -44.43 -10.62 32.54
#